data_AF-A0A803YEG9-F1
#
_entry.id   AF-A0A803YEG9-F1
#
_cell.length_a   1.000
_cell.length_b   1.000
_cell.length_c   1.000
_cell.angle_alpha   90.00
_cell.angle_beta   90.00
_cell.angle_gamma   90.00
#
_symmetry.space_group_name_H-M   'P 1'
#
loop_
_entity.id
_entity.type
_entity.pdbx_description
1 polymer ?
#
loop_
_entity_poly.entity_id
_entity_poly.type
_entity_poly.pdbx_seq_one_letter_code
_entity_poly.pdbx_strand_id
1 'polypeptide(L)'
;MLEQSRKVLSFTLHREWLLAVSGGDTVNILRLLDQDPSLFSAADPVTGFSALHWLAKHGHQKSFVEVISHAQEKGCPINVNIRTAMGGFTPLCLAAQQGHASLIEVLVKEYKADTSLRDYSGRKAWQYLPADASRELMEKKEAEMLSPMGRKGMPHRAVCVAPTGTGIPGAAPKR
;
A
#
# COMPACT_ATOMS: atom_id res chain seq x y z
N MET A 1 -8.32 17.22 -40.36
CA MET A 1 -7.24 16.27 -40.73
C MET A 1 -6.16 16.17 -39.64
N LEU A 2 -5.75 17.27 -38.99
CA LEU A 2 -4.80 17.25 -37.87
C LEU A 2 -5.30 16.51 -36.62
N GLU A 3 -6.60 16.58 -36.32
CA GLU A 3 -7.19 15.92 -35.15
C GLU A 3 -7.19 14.39 -35.24
N GLN A 4 -7.33 13.86 -36.46
CA GLN A 4 -7.23 12.41 -36.73
C GLN A 4 -5.78 11.94 -36.54
N SER A 5 -4.80 12.71 -37.00
CA SER A 5 -3.38 12.41 -36.76
C SER A 5 -3.01 12.46 -35.29
N ARG A 6 -3.54 13.43 -34.53
CA ARG A 6 -3.28 13.53 -33.08
C ARG A 6 -3.84 12.32 -32.31
N LYS A 7 -5.02 11.83 -32.69
CA LYS A 7 -5.63 10.61 -32.10
C LYS A 7 -4.89 9.33 -32.50
N VAL A 8 -4.46 9.21 -33.75
CA VAL A 8 -3.66 8.05 -34.23
C VAL A 8 -2.30 8.01 -33.53
N LEU A 9 -1.65 9.16 -33.33
CA LEU A 9 -0.40 9.25 -32.57
C LEU A 9 -0.59 8.81 -31.11
N SER A 10 -1.69 9.22 -30.46
CA SER A 10 -2.02 8.80 -29.09
C SER A 10 -2.22 7.28 -28.97
N PHE A 11 -2.92 6.65 -29.92
CA PHE A 11 -3.11 5.19 -29.90
C PHE A 11 -1.79 4.42 -30.09
N THR A 12 -0.93 4.88 -31.01
CA THR A 12 0.39 4.25 -31.24
C THR A 12 1.28 4.40 -30.01
N LEU A 13 1.32 5.58 -29.39
CA LEU A 13 2.07 5.82 -28.15
C LEU A 13 1.57 4.94 -27.00
N HIS A 14 0.26 4.78 -26.86
CA HIS A 14 -0.32 3.90 -25.86
C HIS A 14 0.07 2.44 -26.08
N ARG A 15 0.09 1.97 -27.32
CA ARG A 15 0.56 0.62 -27.64
C ARG A 15 2.05 0.45 -27.33
N GLU A 16 2.88 1.41 -27.70
CA GLU A 16 4.33 1.40 -27.39
C GLU A 16 4.58 1.42 -25.89
N TRP A 17 3.80 2.22 -25.15
CA TRP A 17 3.82 2.26 -23.70
C TRP A 17 3.57 0.89 -23.08
N LEU A 18 2.48 0.22 -23.50
CA LEU A 18 2.13 -1.11 -22.99
C LEU A 18 3.23 -2.14 -23.29
N LEU A 19 3.85 -2.08 -24.47
CA LEU A 19 4.99 -2.95 -24.82
C LEU A 19 6.22 -2.67 -23.94
N ALA A 20 6.57 -1.39 -23.72
CA ALA A 20 7.70 -1.00 -22.89
C ALA A 20 7.51 -1.40 -21.41
N VAL A 21 6.33 -1.14 -20.83
CA VAL A 21 6.05 -1.49 -19.42
C VAL A 21 5.97 -2.99 -19.22
N SER A 22 5.37 -3.73 -20.16
CA SER A 22 5.29 -5.20 -20.07
C SER A 22 6.66 -5.86 -20.22
N GLY A 23 7.57 -5.28 -21.02
CA GLY A 23 8.96 -5.71 -21.14
C GLY A 23 9.88 -5.27 -19.99
N GLY A 24 9.49 -4.24 -19.23
CA GLY A 24 10.32 -3.66 -18.18
C GLY A 24 11.43 -2.72 -18.70
N ASP A 25 11.30 -2.25 -19.94
CA ASP A 25 12.27 -1.37 -20.61
C ASP A 25 12.22 0.05 -20.05
N THR A 26 12.95 0.27 -18.96
CA THR A 26 12.93 1.54 -18.21
C THR A 26 13.24 2.75 -19.08
N VAL A 27 14.23 2.62 -19.98
CA VAL A 27 14.64 3.71 -20.90
C VAL A 27 13.48 4.13 -21.81
N ASN A 28 12.74 3.16 -22.38
CA ASN A 28 11.61 3.46 -23.25
C ASN A 28 10.43 4.03 -22.46
N ILE A 29 10.19 3.53 -21.24
CA ILE A 29 9.15 4.05 -20.34
C ILE A 29 9.39 5.55 -20.08
N LEU A 30 10.62 5.92 -19.68
CA LEU A 30 10.98 7.32 -19.42
C LEU A 30 10.85 8.19 -20.68
N ARG A 31 11.36 7.70 -21.83
CA ARG A 31 11.26 8.39 -23.11
C ARG A 31 9.80 8.67 -23.52
N LEU A 32 8.90 7.70 -23.26
CA LEU A 32 7.48 7.83 -23.57
C LEU A 32 6.77 8.78 -22.60
N LEU A 33 7.12 8.77 -21.30
CA LEU A 33 6.60 9.75 -20.34
C LEU A 33 7.01 11.19 -20.67
N ASP A 34 8.19 11.38 -21.28
CA ASP A 34 8.60 12.70 -21.78
C ASP A 34 7.73 13.21 -22.94
N GLN A 35 7.23 12.29 -23.77
CA GLN A 35 6.35 12.63 -24.88
C GLN A 35 4.92 12.85 -24.44
N ASP A 36 4.41 11.94 -23.60
CA ASP A 36 3.05 12.01 -23.07
C ASP A 36 2.98 11.50 -21.62
N PRO A 37 2.91 12.40 -20.63
CA PRO A 37 2.80 12.02 -19.23
C PRO A 37 1.46 11.37 -18.86
N SER A 38 0.43 11.50 -19.70
CA SER A 38 -0.87 10.88 -19.44
C SER A 38 -0.83 9.35 -19.54
N LEU A 39 0.19 8.81 -20.24
CA LEU A 39 0.44 7.39 -20.37
C LEU A 39 0.69 6.71 -19.02
N PHE A 40 1.17 7.44 -18.00
CA PHE A 40 1.39 6.86 -16.68
C PHE A 40 0.11 6.25 -16.07
N SER A 41 -1.04 6.88 -16.33
CA SER A 41 -2.35 6.40 -15.87
C SER A 41 -2.96 5.32 -16.78
N ALA A 42 -2.31 5.00 -17.91
CA ALA A 42 -2.77 3.94 -18.78
C ALA A 42 -2.66 2.58 -18.09
N ALA A 43 -3.77 1.83 -18.14
CA ALA A 43 -3.81 0.44 -17.76
C ALA A 43 -3.92 -0.42 -19.00
N ASP A 44 -3.26 -1.58 -18.97
CA ASP A 44 -3.36 -2.59 -19.99
C ASP A 44 -4.81 -3.10 -20.08
N PRO A 45 -5.46 -3.06 -21.25
CA PRO A 45 -6.87 -3.45 -21.38
C PRO A 45 -7.08 -4.96 -21.23
N VAL A 46 -6.02 -5.77 -21.37
CA VAL A 46 -6.12 -7.24 -21.32
C VAL A 46 -5.99 -7.74 -19.88
N THR A 47 -4.95 -7.30 -19.18
CA THR A 47 -4.59 -7.72 -17.82
C THR A 47 -5.14 -6.78 -16.75
N GLY A 48 -5.50 -5.55 -17.10
CA GLY A 48 -5.89 -4.51 -16.16
C GLY A 48 -4.71 -3.93 -15.36
N PHE A 49 -3.47 -4.16 -15.81
CA PHE A 49 -2.25 -3.73 -15.12
C PHE A 49 -1.83 -2.33 -15.58
N SER A 50 -1.63 -1.43 -14.63
CA SER A 50 -0.92 -0.17 -14.88
C SER A 50 0.60 -0.36 -14.92
N ALA A 51 1.35 0.66 -15.30
CA ALA A 51 2.81 0.62 -15.31
C ALA A 51 3.41 0.23 -13.95
N LEU A 52 2.84 0.71 -12.84
CA LEU A 52 3.27 0.33 -11.50
C LEU A 52 3.12 -1.16 -11.21
N HIS A 53 2.07 -1.80 -11.74
CA HIS A 53 1.86 -3.24 -11.59
C HIS A 53 2.90 -4.04 -12.38
N TRP A 54 3.22 -3.62 -13.61
CA TRP A 54 4.25 -4.26 -14.41
C TRP A 54 5.63 -4.11 -13.80
N LEU A 55 5.99 -2.92 -13.35
CA LEU A 55 7.26 -2.68 -12.65
C LEU A 55 7.35 -3.50 -11.36
N ALA A 56 6.23 -3.63 -10.63
CA ALA A 56 6.17 -4.48 -9.45
C ALA A 56 6.30 -5.98 -9.75
N LYS A 57 5.78 -6.43 -10.89
CA LYS A 57 5.93 -7.80 -11.35
C LYS A 57 7.39 -8.11 -11.75
N HIS A 58 8.09 -7.17 -12.36
CA HIS A 58 9.51 -7.35 -12.73
C HIS A 58 10.46 -7.26 -11.53
N GLY A 59 10.13 -6.46 -10.52
CA GLY A 59 10.93 -6.37 -9.29
C GLY A 59 12.13 -5.45 -9.37
N HIS A 60 12.29 -4.72 -10.46
CA HIS A 60 13.40 -3.78 -10.65
C HIS A 60 13.18 -2.52 -9.81
N GLN A 61 13.64 -2.56 -8.55
CA GLN A 61 13.52 -1.45 -7.58
C GLN A 61 14.01 -0.11 -8.14
N LYS A 62 15.19 -0.10 -8.79
CA LYS A 62 15.77 1.13 -9.36
C LYS A 62 14.86 1.72 -10.44
N SER A 63 14.44 0.89 -11.40
CA SER A 63 13.52 1.27 -12.45
C SER A 63 12.18 1.79 -11.91
N PHE A 64 11.67 1.17 -10.85
CA PHE A 64 10.43 1.58 -10.22
C PHE A 64 10.54 3.00 -9.63
N VAL A 65 11.60 3.26 -8.86
CA VAL A 65 11.84 4.59 -8.27
C VAL A 65 12.06 5.63 -9.36
N GLU A 66 12.87 5.32 -10.36
CA GLU A 66 13.19 6.24 -11.45
C GLU A 66 11.95 6.64 -12.25
N VAL A 67 11.10 5.67 -12.61
CA VAL A 67 9.85 5.94 -13.32
C VAL A 67 8.88 6.77 -12.47
N ILE A 68 8.80 6.50 -11.17
CA ILE A 68 7.96 7.29 -10.26
C ILE A 68 8.48 8.71 -10.11
N SER A 69 9.78 8.89 -9.85
CA SER A 69 10.40 10.22 -9.73
C SER A 69 10.16 11.04 -10.99
N HIS A 70 10.37 10.45 -12.16
CA HIS A 70 10.14 11.11 -13.44
C HIS A 70 8.66 11.48 -13.64
N ALA A 71 7.74 10.57 -13.32
CA ALA A 71 6.31 10.86 -13.37
C ALA A 71 5.89 11.98 -12.40
N GLN A 72 6.52 12.04 -11.22
CA GLN A 72 6.31 13.10 -10.23
C GLN A 72 6.78 14.47 -10.74
N GLU A 73 7.96 14.51 -11.36
CA GLU A 73 8.51 15.73 -11.97
C GLU A 73 7.61 16.27 -13.09
N LYS A 74 6.97 15.37 -13.85
CA LYS A 74 5.98 15.73 -14.88
C LYS A 74 4.60 16.09 -14.30
N GLY A 75 4.40 15.98 -12.98
CA GLY A 75 3.14 16.30 -12.32
C GLY A 75 2.05 15.24 -12.48
N CYS A 76 2.42 14.00 -12.80
CA CYS A 76 1.46 12.90 -12.91
C CYS A 76 0.92 12.53 -11.52
N PRO A 77 -0.39 12.27 -11.38
CA PRO A 77 -0.93 11.75 -10.13
C PRO A 77 -0.46 10.30 -9.94
N ILE A 78 0.43 10.08 -8.99
CA ILE A 78 0.95 8.74 -8.67
C ILE A 78 0.13 8.14 -7.55
N ASN A 79 -0.51 7.01 -7.85
CA ASN A 79 -1.22 6.22 -6.87
C ASN A 79 -0.59 4.84 -6.74
N VAL A 80 0.22 4.64 -5.69
CA VAL A 80 0.87 3.35 -5.39
C VAL A 80 -0.10 2.28 -4.88
N ASN A 81 -1.30 2.70 -4.47
CA ASN A 81 -2.38 1.84 -4.00
C ASN A 81 -3.40 1.52 -5.10
N ILE A 82 -3.02 1.76 -6.36
CA ILE A 82 -3.86 1.41 -7.51
C ILE A 82 -4.20 -0.07 -7.48
N ARG A 83 -5.45 -0.39 -7.82
CA ARG A 83 -5.94 -1.77 -7.89
C ARG A 83 -6.08 -2.17 -9.34
N THR A 84 -5.66 -3.38 -9.69
CA THR A 84 -5.93 -3.93 -11.01
C THR A 84 -7.43 -4.10 -11.21
N ALA A 85 -7.90 -3.84 -12.43
CA ALA A 85 -9.30 -4.12 -12.79
C ALA A 85 -9.61 -5.62 -12.64
N MET A 86 -8.62 -6.46 -12.97
CA MET A 86 -8.68 -7.91 -12.86
C MET A 86 -8.10 -8.37 -11.52
N GLY A 87 -8.95 -8.81 -10.58
CA GLY A 87 -8.53 -9.40 -9.31
C GLY A 87 -8.21 -8.40 -8.19
N GLY A 88 -8.18 -7.09 -8.45
CA GLY A 88 -8.01 -6.08 -7.40
C GLY A 88 -6.64 -6.10 -6.72
N PHE A 89 -5.62 -6.60 -7.41
CA PHE A 89 -4.24 -6.65 -6.91
C PHE A 89 -3.67 -5.25 -6.83
N THR A 90 -2.87 -4.98 -5.80
CA THR A 90 -2.06 -3.77 -5.72
C THR A 90 -0.64 -4.06 -6.20
N PRO A 91 0.16 -3.04 -6.59
CA PRO A 91 1.57 -3.21 -6.91
C PRO A 91 2.32 -3.95 -5.79
N LEU A 92 1.97 -3.66 -4.53
CA LEU A 92 2.51 -4.35 -3.37
C LEU A 92 2.17 -5.86 -3.35
N CYS A 93 0.94 -6.24 -3.68
CA CYS A 93 0.57 -7.66 -3.78
C CYS A 93 1.36 -8.39 -4.87
N LEU A 94 1.59 -7.74 -6.03
CA LEU A 94 2.38 -8.35 -7.11
C LEU A 94 3.85 -8.48 -6.72
N ALA A 95 4.45 -7.46 -6.12
CA ALA A 95 5.81 -7.53 -5.62
C ALA A 95 5.96 -8.64 -4.57
N ALA A 96 4.99 -8.79 -3.67
CA ALA A 96 4.93 -9.87 -2.68
C ALA A 96 4.80 -11.25 -3.32
N GLN A 97 3.92 -11.41 -4.31
CA GLN A 97 3.73 -12.67 -5.03
C GLN A 97 4.99 -13.12 -5.77
N GLN A 98 5.78 -12.17 -6.28
CA GLN A 98 7.04 -12.46 -6.95
C GLN A 98 8.23 -12.59 -5.97
N GLY A 99 8.06 -12.25 -4.70
CA GLY A 99 9.11 -12.32 -3.69
C GLY A 99 10.15 -11.19 -3.77
N HIS A 100 9.80 -10.05 -4.37
CA HIS A 100 10.72 -8.93 -4.59
C HIS A 100 10.92 -8.07 -3.33
N ALA A 101 11.58 -8.62 -2.30
CA ALA A 101 11.74 -7.97 -0.99
C ALA A 101 12.26 -6.53 -1.08
N SER A 102 13.29 -6.26 -1.89
CA SER A 102 13.87 -4.92 -2.03
C SER A 102 12.86 -3.88 -2.54
N LEU A 103 11.97 -4.27 -3.46
CA LEU A 103 10.93 -3.38 -3.97
C LEU A 103 9.82 -3.16 -2.94
N ILE A 104 9.48 -4.20 -2.18
CA ILE A 104 8.45 -4.15 -1.13
C ILE A 104 8.89 -3.22 -0.01
N GLU A 105 10.16 -3.27 0.38
CA GLU A 105 10.74 -2.34 1.33
C GLU A 105 10.59 -0.89 0.88
N VAL A 106 10.90 -0.59 -0.38
CA VAL A 106 10.74 0.77 -0.93
C VAL A 106 9.28 1.20 -0.95
N LEU A 107 8.38 0.34 -1.44
CA LEU A 107 6.95 0.62 -1.48
C LEU A 107 6.38 0.97 -0.11
N VAL A 108 6.81 0.27 0.95
CA VAL A 108 6.31 0.49 2.31
C VAL A 108 7.06 1.61 3.03
N LYS A 109 8.39 1.68 2.94
CA LYS A 109 9.21 2.70 3.64
C LYS A 109 9.09 4.07 2.98
N GLU A 110 9.26 4.15 1.67
CA GLU A 110 9.32 5.43 0.94
C GLU A 110 7.92 5.90 0.52
N TYR A 111 7.14 5.00 -0.07
CA TYR A 111 5.85 5.35 -0.67
C TYR A 111 4.63 5.10 0.23
N LYS A 112 4.84 4.58 1.45
CA LYS A 112 3.78 4.29 2.44
C LYS A 112 2.60 3.51 1.86
N ALA A 113 2.89 2.49 1.04
CA ALA A 113 1.87 1.65 0.42
C ALA A 113 0.97 0.96 1.48
N ASP A 114 -0.33 0.92 1.22
CA ASP A 114 -1.32 0.38 2.14
C ASP A 114 -1.31 -1.15 2.15
N THR A 115 -0.65 -1.71 3.17
CA THR A 115 -0.58 -3.16 3.41
C THR A 115 -1.92 -3.78 3.84
N SER A 116 -2.91 -2.96 4.21
CA SER A 116 -4.24 -3.42 4.64
C SER A 116 -5.19 -3.72 3.48
N LEU A 117 -4.84 -3.30 2.26
CA LEU A 117 -5.66 -3.52 1.08
C LEU A 117 -5.78 -5.01 0.77
N ARG A 118 -7.01 -5.43 0.48
CA ARG A 118 -7.35 -6.80 0.11
C ARG A 118 -7.61 -6.88 -1.38
N ASP A 119 -7.12 -7.92 -2.03
CA ASP A 119 -7.52 -8.28 -3.38
C ASP A 119 -8.99 -8.77 -3.42
N TYR A 120 -9.50 -9.11 -4.61
CA TYR A 120 -10.86 -9.67 -4.72
C TYR A 120 -10.99 -11.07 -4.13
N SER A 121 -9.87 -11.78 -3.92
CA SER A 121 -9.84 -13.04 -3.17
C SER A 121 -9.93 -12.84 -1.65
N GLY A 122 -9.96 -11.59 -1.16
CA GLY A 122 -9.94 -11.25 0.27
C GLY A 122 -8.57 -11.36 0.93
N ARG A 123 -7.51 -11.63 0.15
CA ARG A 123 -6.12 -11.77 0.57
C ARG A 123 -5.39 -10.44 0.59
N LYS A 124 -4.53 -10.26 1.59
CA LYS A 124 -3.64 -9.10 1.75
C LYS A 124 -2.26 -9.40 1.16
N ALA A 125 -1.50 -8.36 0.84
CA ALA A 125 -0.16 -8.50 0.24
C ALA A 125 0.77 -9.44 1.03
N TRP A 126 0.79 -9.36 2.37
CA TRP A 126 1.65 -10.20 3.20
C TRP A 126 1.31 -11.69 3.15
N GLN A 127 0.10 -12.07 2.74
CA GLN A 127 -0.27 -13.48 2.59
C GLN A 127 0.37 -14.13 1.35
N TYR A 128 0.96 -13.33 0.47
CA TYR A 128 1.74 -13.81 -0.67
C TYR A 128 3.24 -13.87 -0.39
N LEU A 129 3.71 -13.26 0.70
CA LEU A 129 5.12 -13.24 1.06
C LEU A 129 5.59 -14.60 1.60
N PRO A 130 6.86 -14.97 1.35
CA PRO A 130 7.50 -16.03 2.11
C PRO A 130 7.56 -15.66 3.60
N ALA A 131 7.58 -16.67 4.48
CA ALA A 131 7.44 -16.52 5.93
C ALA A 131 8.46 -15.57 6.59
N ASP A 132 9.62 -15.35 5.95
CA ASP A 132 10.68 -14.46 6.44
C ASP A 132 10.34 -12.98 6.20
N ALA A 133 9.99 -12.63 4.96
CA ALA A 133 9.68 -11.25 4.56
C ALA A 133 8.35 -10.75 5.15
N SER A 134 7.39 -11.65 5.41
CA SER A 134 6.11 -11.27 6.02
C SER A 134 6.30 -10.71 7.44
N ARG A 135 7.32 -11.16 8.18
CA ARG A 135 7.56 -10.76 9.56
C ARG A 135 8.02 -9.31 9.64
N GLU A 136 9.03 -8.94 8.87
CA GLU A 136 9.66 -7.61 8.94
C GLU A 136 8.70 -6.47 8.50
N LEU A 137 7.85 -6.74 7.51
CA LEU A 137 6.82 -5.80 7.04
C LEU A 137 5.66 -5.63 8.03
N MET A 138 5.30 -6.71 8.74
CA MET A 138 4.20 -6.71 9.70
C MET A 138 4.64 -6.14 11.04
N GLU A 139 5.88 -6.42 11.48
CA GLU A 139 6.48 -5.89 12.71
C GLU A 139 6.49 -4.36 12.70
N LYS A 140 6.68 -3.75 11.52
CA LYS A 140 6.64 -2.29 11.34
C LYS A 140 5.25 -1.67 11.48
N LYS A 141 4.17 -2.38 11.12
CA LYS A 141 2.79 -1.91 11.32
C LYS A 141 2.21 -2.29 12.68
N GLU A 142 2.61 -3.42 13.24
CA GLU A 142 2.31 -3.76 14.63
C GLU A 142 2.93 -2.75 15.58
N ALA A 143 4.16 -2.29 15.34
CA ALA A 143 4.77 -1.20 16.11
C ALA A 143 3.96 0.12 16.04
N GLU A 144 3.30 0.41 14.91
CA GLU A 144 2.43 1.59 14.76
C GLU A 144 1.07 1.40 15.45
N MET A 145 0.50 0.18 15.38
CA MET A 145 -0.73 -0.20 16.08
C MET A 145 -0.52 -0.31 17.61
N LEU A 146 0.73 -0.49 18.05
CA LEU A 146 1.16 -0.51 19.45
C LEU A 146 1.72 0.84 19.93
N SER A 147 1.34 1.96 19.30
CA SER A 147 1.45 3.26 19.98
C SER A 147 0.38 3.32 21.08
N PRO A 148 0.75 3.45 22.38
CA PRO A 148 -0.21 3.38 23.47
C PRO A 148 -1.18 4.56 23.38
N MET A 149 -2.48 4.23 23.38
CA MET A 149 -3.53 5.18 23.74
C MET A 149 -3.06 6.00 24.95
N GLY A 150 -3.01 7.31 24.77
CA GLY A 150 -2.50 8.25 25.74
C GLY A 150 -3.13 8.03 27.11
N ARG A 151 -2.28 7.83 28.12
CA ARG A 151 -2.60 8.15 29.51
C ARG A 151 -2.98 9.63 29.57
N LYS A 152 -4.27 9.96 29.52
CA LYS A 152 -4.74 11.25 30.02
C LYS A 152 -4.90 11.15 31.53
N GLY A 153 -4.19 12.04 32.22
CA GLY A 153 -3.99 12.04 33.64
C GLY A 153 -5.26 12.20 34.46
N MET A 154 -5.25 11.50 35.59
CA MET A 154 -5.79 11.93 36.87
C MET A 154 -5.62 13.44 37.11
N PRO A 155 -6.65 14.09 37.70
CA PRO A 155 -6.36 15.01 38.79
C PRO A 155 -7.18 14.67 40.05
N HIS A 156 -6.40 14.47 41.12
CA HIS A 156 -6.60 15.02 42.47
C HIS A 156 -8.00 15.01 43.12
N ARG A 157 -8.11 14.11 44.11
CA ARG A 157 -8.39 14.41 45.53
C ARG A 157 -9.79 14.97 45.87
N ALA A 158 -10.60 14.10 46.49
CA ALA A 158 -11.43 14.50 47.63
C ALA A 158 -11.34 13.41 48.71
N VAL A 159 -10.73 13.80 49.82
CA VAL A 159 -10.73 13.11 51.11
C VAL A 159 -12.11 13.27 51.71
N CYS A 160 -12.74 12.18 52.18
CA CYS A 160 -13.66 12.21 53.30
C CYS A 160 -13.44 10.93 54.13
N VAL A 161 -13.06 11.14 55.38
CA VAL A 161 -12.76 10.12 56.39
C VAL A 161 -13.97 10.00 57.33
N ALA A 162 -14.40 8.73 57.54
CA ALA A 162 -15.01 8.13 58.75
C ALA A 162 -16.41 8.65 59.21
N PRO A 163 -17.10 8.01 60.19
CA PRO A 163 -16.65 6.92 61.08
C PRO A 163 -17.67 5.80 61.45
N THR A 164 -17.14 4.76 62.14
CA THR A 164 -17.75 3.94 63.23
C THR A 164 -19.05 3.17 62.94
N GLY A 165 -19.17 1.85 63.14
CA GLY A 165 -18.79 1.04 64.30
C GLY A 165 -20.04 0.39 64.91
N THR A 166 -19.91 -0.80 65.50
CA THR A 166 -20.92 -1.61 66.25
C THR A 166 -21.94 -2.41 65.40
N GLY A 167 -22.25 -3.69 65.63
CA GLY A 167 -21.85 -4.65 66.66
C GLY A 167 -22.42 -6.06 66.35
N ILE A 168 -21.79 -7.09 66.91
CA ILE A 168 -22.27 -8.48 67.00
C ILE A 168 -22.66 -8.70 68.47
N PRO A 169 -23.87 -9.20 68.81
CA PRO A 169 -24.04 -10.60 69.26
C PRO A 169 -25.37 -11.21 68.74
N GLY A 170 -25.57 -12.51 68.52
CA GLY A 170 -25.55 -13.62 69.48
C GLY A 170 -26.99 -14.07 69.84
N ALA A 171 -27.23 -15.39 69.94
CA ALA A 171 -28.45 -16.15 70.34
C ALA A 171 -29.40 -16.57 69.17
N ALA A 172 -29.48 -17.84 68.74
CA ALA A 172 -30.03 -19.08 69.35
C ALA A 172 -31.59 -19.13 69.39
N PRO A 173 -32.28 -20.29 69.57
CA PRO A 173 -32.13 -21.62 68.95
C PRO A 173 -33.49 -22.24 68.47
N LYS A 174 -33.41 -23.40 67.81
CA LYS A 174 -34.37 -24.54 67.71
C LYS A 174 -35.90 -24.28 67.63
N ARG A 175 -36.51 -24.79 66.56
CA ARG A 175 -37.54 -25.85 66.63
C ARG A 175 -37.61 -26.63 65.33
#